data_AF-A0A3C0QCS2-F1
#
_entry.id   AF-A0A3C0QCS2-F1
#
_cell.length_a   1.000
_cell.length_b   1.000
_cell.length_c   1.000
_cell.angle_alpha   90.00
_cell.angle_beta   90.00
_cell.angle_gamma   90.00
#
_symmetry.space_group_name_H-M   'P 1'
#
loop_
_entity.id
_entity.type
_entity.pdbx_description
1 polymer ?
#
loop_
_entity_poly.entity_id
_entity_poly.type
_entity_poly.pdbx_seq_one_letter_code
_entity_poly.pdbx_strand_id
1 'polypeptide(L)'
;MQDTEALLCAALRGDNPAWPVAGDVDFIAGFLERSAYHGVQPLLHHLVKPEQLVAPGWPQAVLAECHRQAITWTMWELRHQALLKQVLALLAGVGVQPVLFKGTALAYSLYPGPALRSRGDTDLIVSLVDRVRVAEALEDLGFLHEAGVSGDFISYQASFTLTEASGSSHSLDLHWRINNSQLLARLFSYEELRARAQALPELSPHAFAASPVDALLLACMHRAGHKQSPYYMDGVAHYSGDRLIWIYDIHLLARKLTQDEWHEFMGLATQKELRAV
;
A
#
# COMPACT_ATOMS: atom_id res chain seq x y z
N MET A 1 10.19 -11.64 -21.23
CA MET A 1 9.43 -10.71 -20.37
C MET A 1 7.94 -10.99 -20.44
N GLN A 2 7.26 -10.87 -21.59
CA GLN A 2 5.79 -11.02 -21.71
C GLN A 2 5.19 -12.30 -21.07
N ASP A 3 5.95 -13.39 -20.99
CA ASP A 3 5.52 -14.63 -20.33
C ASP A 3 5.57 -14.60 -18.78
N THR A 4 6.44 -13.78 -18.18
CA THR A 4 6.61 -13.71 -16.72
C THR A 4 5.45 -12.96 -16.06
N GLU A 5 5.10 -11.77 -16.53
CA GLU A 5 3.95 -11.03 -15.99
C GLU A 5 2.63 -11.76 -16.22
N ALA A 6 2.48 -12.43 -17.36
CA ALA A 6 1.30 -13.27 -17.63
C ALA A 6 1.17 -14.41 -16.61
N LEU A 7 2.28 -15.09 -16.31
CA LEU A 7 2.32 -16.14 -15.28
C LEU A 7 2.02 -15.61 -13.88
N LEU A 8 2.60 -14.45 -13.51
CA LEU A 8 2.31 -13.77 -12.24
C LEU A 8 0.83 -13.43 -12.13
N CYS A 9 0.23 -12.85 -13.18
CA CYS A 9 -1.19 -12.49 -13.18
C CYS A 9 -2.09 -13.72 -13.08
N ALA A 10 -1.75 -14.82 -13.77
CA ALA A 10 -2.50 -16.08 -13.66
C ALA A 10 -2.44 -16.66 -12.24
N ALA A 11 -1.26 -16.65 -11.60
CA ALA A 11 -1.10 -17.09 -10.22
C ALA A 11 -1.91 -16.19 -9.25
N LEU A 12 -1.87 -14.87 -9.43
CA LEU A 12 -2.61 -13.91 -8.59
C LEU A 12 -4.14 -13.99 -8.77
N ARG A 13 -4.63 -14.43 -9.93
CA ARG A 13 -6.07 -14.72 -10.14
C ARG A 13 -6.51 -16.03 -9.49
N GLY A 14 -5.57 -16.89 -9.08
CA GLY A 14 -5.86 -18.23 -8.59
C GLY A 14 -6.06 -19.26 -9.71
N ASP A 15 -5.62 -18.96 -10.94
CA ASP A 15 -5.79 -19.85 -12.11
C ASP A 15 -4.89 -21.10 -12.04
N ASN A 16 -4.02 -21.20 -11.03
CA ASN A 16 -3.11 -22.32 -10.80
C ASN A 16 -2.26 -22.70 -12.03
N PRO A 17 -1.50 -21.74 -12.59
CA PRO A 17 -0.79 -21.96 -13.84
C PRO A 17 0.36 -22.96 -13.69
N ALA A 18 0.55 -23.77 -14.73
CA ALA A 18 1.74 -24.61 -14.86
C ALA A 18 2.98 -23.75 -15.09
N TRP A 19 4.13 -24.20 -14.59
CA TRP A 19 5.40 -23.55 -14.87
C TRP A 19 5.81 -23.81 -16.34
N PRO A 20 6.14 -22.78 -17.13
CA PRO A 20 6.23 -22.91 -18.59
C PRO A 20 7.45 -23.69 -19.07
N VAL A 21 8.60 -23.58 -18.39
CA VAL A 21 9.86 -24.25 -18.78
C VAL A 21 10.53 -24.83 -17.53
N ALA A 22 10.51 -26.16 -17.38
CA ALA A 22 11.13 -26.81 -16.24
C ALA A 22 12.65 -26.64 -16.24
N GLY A 23 13.21 -26.07 -15.17
CA GLY A 23 14.66 -26.02 -14.94
C GLY A 23 15.43 -24.92 -15.68
N ASP A 24 14.75 -23.96 -16.33
CA ASP A 24 15.42 -22.77 -16.88
C ASP A 24 15.78 -21.80 -15.74
N VAL A 25 17.09 -21.74 -15.42
CA VAL A 25 17.64 -20.92 -14.33
C VAL A 25 17.45 -19.43 -14.59
N ASP A 26 17.56 -18.99 -15.86
CA ASP A 26 17.40 -17.59 -16.21
C ASP A 26 15.94 -17.16 -16.08
N PHE A 27 15.00 -18.04 -16.47
CA PHE A 27 13.57 -17.78 -16.26
C PHE A 27 13.20 -17.77 -14.77
N ILE A 28 13.77 -18.65 -13.94
CA ILE A 28 13.59 -18.63 -12.49
C ILE A 28 14.07 -17.31 -11.89
N ALA A 29 15.30 -16.90 -12.22
CA ALA A 29 15.88 -15.67 -11.71
C ALA A 29 15.05 -14.44 -12.13
N GLY A 30 14.69 -14.36 -13.41
CA GLY A 30 13.83 -13.30 -13.93
C GLY A 30 12.44 -13.29 -13.28
N PHE A 31 11.83 -14.46 -13.05
CA PHE A 31 10.54 -14.54 -12.34
C PHE A 31 10.65 -14.01 -10.91
N LEU A 32 11.69 -14.40 -10.18
CA LEU A 32 11.92 -13.93 -8.80
C LEU A 32 12.15 -12.43 -8.75
N GLU A 33 13.00 -11.89 -9.62
CA GLU A 33 13.24 -10.45 -9.75
C GLU A 33 11.95 -9.69 -10.04
N ARG A 34 11.17 -10.13 -11.04
CA ARG A 34 9.91 -9.47 -11.42
C ARG A 34 8.86 -9.57 -10.32
N SER A 35 8.75 -10.70 -9.63
CA SER A 35 7.82 -10.88 -8.50
C SER A 35 8.17 -9.98 -7.31
N ALA A 36 9.46 -9.78 -7.03
CA ALA A 36 9.97 -8.86 -6.02
C ALA A 36 9.66 -7.40 -6.41
N TYR A 37 10.02 -7.01 -7.65
CA TYR A 37 9.67 -5.70 -8.21
C TYR A 37 8.17 -5.43 -8.11
N HIS A 38 7.32 -6.40 -8.41
CA HIS A 38 5.88 -6.24 -8.31
C HIS A 38 5.32 -6.26 -6.88
N GLY A 39 6.12 -6.64 -5.87
CA GLY A 39 5.74 -6.67 -4.47
C GLY A 39 4.78 -7.81 -4.10
N VAL A 40 4.78 -8.89 -4.89
CA VAL A 40 3.75 -9.94 -4.80
C VAL A 40 4.27 -11.27 -4.26
N GLN A 41 5.53 -11.37 -3.85
CA GLN A 41 6.09 -12.63 -3.32
C GLN A 41 5.33 -13.20 -2.11
N PRO A 42 4.93 -12.40 -1.10
CA PRO A 42 4.08 -12.92 -0.01
C PRO A 42 2.72 -13.42 -0.50
N LEU A 43 2.11 -12.75 -1.47
CA LEU A 43 0.85 -13.18 -2.10
C LEU A 43 1.02 -14.47 -2.88
N LEU A 44 2.09 -14.59 -3.66
CA LEU A 44 2.38 -15.82 -4.40
C LEU A 44 2.53 -17.00 -3.44
N HIS A 45 3.24 -16.83 -2.32
CA HIS A 45 3.32 -17.89 -1.30
C HIS A 45 1.93 -18.26 -0.74
N HIS A 46 1.04 -17.29 -0.53
CA HIS A 46 -0.29 -17.54 0.00
C HIS A 46 -1.21 -18.26 -1.02
N LEU A 47 -1.12 -17.89 -2.30
CA LEU A 47 -2.02 -18.35 -3.37
C LEU A 47 -1.51 -19.62 -4.07
N VAL A 48 -0.19 -19.76 -4.21
CA VAL A 48 0.45 -20.91 -4.86
C VAL A 48 0.75 -21.96 -3.79
N LYS A 49 -0.22 -22.87 -3.60
CA LYS A 49 -0.10 -23.98 -2.66
C LYS A 49 0.39 -25.24 -3.36
N PRO A 50 1.59 -25.77 -3.05
CA PRO A 50 2.16 -26.92 -3.75
C PRO A 50 1.23 -28.13 -3.82
N GLU A 51 0.46 -28.37 -2.76
CA GLU A 51 -0.51 -29.46 -2.64
C GLU A 51 -1.76 -29.29 -3.52
N GLN A 52 -1.99 -28.08 -4.04
CA GLN A 52 -3.14 -27.75 -4.90
C GLN A 52 -2.75 -27.62 -6.38
N LEU A 53 -1.47 -27.74 -6.73
CA LEU A 53 -1.01 -27.63 -8.11
C LEU A 53 -1.48 -28.84 -8.93
N VAL A 54 -2.16 -28.59 -10.05
CA VAL A 54 -2.70 -29.66 -10.94
C VAL A 54 -1.57 -30.48 -11.60
N ALA A 55 -0.37 -29.91 -11.71
CA ALA A 55 0.84 -30.63 -12.12
C ALA A 55 2.06 -30.12 -11.33
N PRO A 56 3.01 -31.00 -10.95
CA PRO A 56 4.29 -30.58 -10.39
C PRO A 56 5.01 -29.72 -11.43
N GLY A 57 5.45 -28.52 -11.05
CA GLY A 57 6.09 -27.64 -12.03
C GLY A 57 6.76 -26.41 -11.45
N TRP A 58 6.25 -25.84 -10.36
CA TRP A 58 6.89 -24.68 -9.75
C TRP A 58 8.26 -25.06 -9.16
N PRO A 59 9.36 -24.40 -9.58
CA PRO A 59 10.69 -24.73 -9.08
C PRO A 59 10.78 -24.50 -7.57
N GLN A 60 11.43 -25.43 -6.86
CA GLN A 60 11.59 -25.34 -5.40
C GLN A 60 12.25 -24.04 -4.95
N ALA A 61 13.18 -23.50 -5.76
CA ALA A 61 13.82 -22.21 -5.50
C ALA A 61 12.79 -21.06 -5.45
N VAL A 62 11.78 -21.08 -6.32
CA VAL A 62 10.73 -20.04 -6.36
C VAL A 62 9.84 -20.14 -5.12
N LEU A 63 9.39 -21.36 -4.79
CA LEU A 63 8.55 -21.62 -3.62
C LEU A 63 9.27 -21.25 -2.31
N ALA A 64 10.53 -21.67 -2.18
CA ALA A 64 11.35 -21.38 -1.01
C ALA A 64 11.60 -19.87 -0.83
N GLU A 65 11.88 -19.16 -1.92
CA GLU A 65 12.09 -17.72 -1.87
C GLU A 65 10.79 -16.97 -1.52
N CYS A 66 9.66 -17.31 -2.13
CA CYS A 66 8.37 -16.70 -1.78
C CYS A 66 8.00 -16.96 -0.32
N HIS A 67 8.25 -18.17 0.19
CA HIS A 67 8.06 -18.51 1.61
C HIS A 67 8.98 -17.69 2.52
N ARG A 68 10.27 -17.58 2.19
CA ARG A 68 11.23 -16.77 2.94
C ARG A 68 10.78 -15.31 3.02
N GLN A 69 10.33 -14.76 1.90
CA GLN A 69 9.81 -13.39 1.83
C GLN A 69 8.53 -13.22 2.63
N ALA A 70 7.62 -14.19 2.62
CA ALA A 70 6.42 -14.16 3.45
C ALA A 70 6.77 -14.10 4.96
N ILE A 71 7.79 -14.84 5.41
CA ILE A 71 8.30 -14.77 6.79
C ILE A 71 8.88 -13.38 7.08
N THR A 72 9.75 -12.86 6.20
CA THR A 72 10.36 -11.54 6.36
C THR A 72 9.30 -10.44 6.49
N TRP A 73 8.32 -10.41 5.59
CA TRP A 73 7.23 -9.43 5.61
C TRP A 73 6.33 -9.58 6.83
N THR A 74 6.06 -10.81 7.29
CA THR A 74 5.28 -11.04 8.51
C THR A 74 6.00 -10.48 9.74
N MET A 75 7.32 -10.69 9.84
CA MET A 75 8.10 -10.17 10.97
C MET A 75 8.17 -8.64 10.96
N TRP A 76 8.34 -8.03 9.78
CA TRP A 76 8.29 -6.57 9.64
C TRP A 76 6.90 -6.02 9.99
N GLU A 77 5.83 -6.68 9.52
CA GLU A 77 4.45 -6.26 9.76
C GLU A 77 4.10 -6.27 11.25
N LEU A 78 4.50 -7.30 11.99
CA LEU A 78 4.22 -7.37 13.43
C LEU A 78 4.87 -6.22 14.21
N ARG A 79 6.11 -5.85 13.85
CA ARG A 79 6.79 -4.69 14.46
C ARG A 79 6.13 -3.39 14.07
N HIS A 80 5.81 -3.23 12.78
CA HIS A 80 5.16 -2.03 12.29
C HIS A 80 3.75 -1.85 12.87
N GLN A 81 2.97 -2.94 13.02
CA GLN A 81 1.67 -2.92 13.67
C GLN A 81 1.77 -2.48 15.13
N ALA A 82 2.74 -2.99 15.88
CA ALA A 82 2.96 -2.58 17.27
C ALA A 82 3.30 -1.08 17.38
N LEU A 83 4.12 -0.57 16.47
CA LEU A 83 4.45 0.85 16.37
C LEU A 83 3.22 1.70 16.01
N LEU A 84 2.45 1.29 14.99
CA LEU A 84 1.22 1.98 14.59
C LEU A 84 0.17 2.01 15.71
N LYS A 85 0.06 0.95 16.52
CA LYS A 85 -0.82 0.95 17.71
C LYS A 85 -0.42 2.04 18.71
N GLN A 86 0.88 2.23 18.95
CA GLN A 86 1.39 3.29 19.83
C GLN A 86 1.13 4.68 19.25
N VAL A 87 1.45 4.89 17.97
CA VAL A 87 1.20 6.14 17.26
C VAL A 87 -0.29 6.52 17.33
N LEU A 88 -1.18 5.61 16.95
CA LEU A 88 -2.62 5.88 16.92
C LEU A 88 -3.22 6.13 18.30
N ALA A 89 -2.73 5.44 19.34
CA ALA A 89 -3.15 5.70 20.72
C ALA A 89 -2.66 7.07 21.21
N LEU A 90 -1.41 7.45 20.92
CA LEU A 90 -0.87 8.76 21.27
C LEU A 90 -1.67 9.89 20.59
N LEU A 91 -1.92 9.77 19.29
CA LEU A 91 -2.70 10.75 18.53
C LEU A 91 -4.13 10.88 19.07
N ALA A 92 -4.77 9.75 19.39
CA ALA A 92 -6.09 9.76 20.01
C ALA A 92 -6.07 10.47 21.38
N GLY A 93 -5.03 10.26 22.18
CA GLY A 93 -4.84 10.92 23.47
C GLY A 93 -4.75 12.46 23.40
N VAL A 94 -4.26 12.99 22.28
CA VAL A 94 -4.18 14.44 22.01
C VAL A 94 -5.34 14.96 21.12
N GLY A 95 -6.38 14.14 20.96
CA GLY A 95 -7.61 14.50 20.25
C GLY A 95 -7.52 14.45 18.73
N VAL A 96 -6.49 13.84 18.15
CA VAL A 96 -6.31 13.71 16.70
C VAL A 96 -6.69 12.31 16.23
N GLN A 97 -7.46 12.22 15.16
CA GLN A 97 -7.91 10.96 14.56
C GLN A 97 -7.49 10.90 13.09
N PRO A 98 -6.27 10.43 12.77
CA PRO A 98 -5.84 10.33 11.38
C PRO A 98 -6.72 9.36 10.59
N VAL A 99 -6.86 9.63 9.30
CA VAL A 99 -7.42 8.66 8.34
C VAL A 99 -6.26 8.00 7.61
N LEU A 100 -6.15 6.68 7.76
CA LEU A 100 -5.23 5.85 7.01
C LEU A 100 -5.71 5.72 5.56
N PHE A 101 -4.79 5.78 4.61
CA PHE A 101 -5.11 5.49 3.21
C PHE A 101 -3.97 4.71 2.55
N LYS A 102 -4.21 4.23 1.32
CA LYS A 102 -3.29 3.37 0.57
C LYS A 102 -2.82 2.14 1.37
N GLY A 103 -1.52 1.85 1.38
CA GLY A 103 -0.97 0.53 1.69
C GLY A 103 -1.44 -0.06 3.01
N THR A 104 -1.34 0.70 4.11
CA THR A 104 -1.77 0.23 5.44
C THR A 104 -3.29 0.06 5.51
N ALA A 105 -4.06 1.02 5.00
CA ALA A 105 -5.50 0.91 4.98
C ALA A 105 -5.98 -0.33 4.21
N LEU A 106 -5.38 -0.58 3.04
CA LEU A 106 -5.73 -1.70 2.17
C LEU A 106 -5.27 -3.04 2.74
N ALA A 107 -4.06 -3.11 3.31
CA ALA A 107 -3.53 -4.31 3.98
C ALA A 107 -4.48 -4.85 5.05
N TYR A 108 -5.03 -3.97 5.90
CA TYR A 108 -5.91 -4.35 7.01
C TYR A 108 -7.39 -4.50 6.63
N SER A 109 -7.82 -4.01 5.47
CA SER A 109 -9.23 -4.03 5.07
C SER A 109 -9.58 -4.99 3.95
N LEU A 110 -8.60 -5.44 3.15
CA LEU A 110 -8.83 -6.24 1.94
C LEU A 110 -8.11 -7.58 1.93
N TYR A 111 -6.95 -7.68 2.57
CA TYR A 111 -6.12 -8.88 2.50
C TYR A 111 -6.48 -9.86 3.63
N PRO A 112 -6.39 -11.18 3.39
CA PRO A 112 -6.56 -12.18 4.45
C PRO A 112 -5.57 -12.03 5.61
N GLY A 113 -4.41 -11.42 5.35
CA GLY A 113 -3.46 -11.02 6.37
C GLY A 113 -2.67 -9.78 5.90
N PRO A 114 -2.35 -8.82 6.79
CA PRO A 114 -1.77 -7.54 6.40
C PRO A 114 -0.38 -7.68 5.77
N ALA A 115 0.42 -8.66 6.20
CA ALA A 115 1.75 -8.93 5.65
C ALA A 115 1.74 -9.41 4.18
N LEU A 116 0.58 -9.84 3.66
CA LEU A 116 0.45 -10.21 2.25
C LEU A 116 0.53 -8.99 1.34
N ARG A 117 0.20 -7.80 1.85
CA ARG A 117 0.32 -6.53 1.14
C ARG A 117 1.64 -5.86 1.54
N SER A 118 2.71 -6.23 0.83
CA SER A 118 4.02 -5.57 1.01
C SER A 118 3.91 -4.04 0.81
N ARG A 119 4.53 -3.26 1.70
CA ARG A 119 4.49 -1.78 1.66
C ARG A 119 5.74 -1.19 2.29
N GLY A 120 6.12 0.02 1.87
CA GLY A 120 7.28 0.72 2.42
C GLY A 120 6.92 1.66 3.57
N ASP A 121 5.69 2.16 3.58
CA ASP A 121 5.24 3.28 4.39
C ASP A 121 3.79 3.11 4.87
N THR A 122 3.38 3.98 5.79
CA THR A 122 1.98 4.22 6.14
C THR A 122 1.61 5.66 5.82
N ASP A 123 0.64 5.86 4.94
CA ASP A 123 0.04 7.17 4.69
C ASP A 123 -1.05 7.49 5.72
N LEU A 124 -0.92 8.67 6.35
CA LEU A 124 -1.87 9.26 7.29
C LEU A 124 -2.34 10.61 6.74
N ILE A 125 -3.64 10.90 6.73
CA ILE A 125 -4.13 12.27 6.51
C ILE A 125 -4.78 12.84 7.77
N VAL A 126 -4.44 14.08 8.10
CA VAL A 126 -4.97 14.83 9.26
C VAL A 126 -5.45 16.22 8.82
N SER A 127 -6.20 16.91 9.68
CA SER A 127 -6.57 18.30 9.40
C SER A 127 -5.32 19.19 9.39
N LEU A 128 -5.36 20.25 8.58
CA LEU A 128 -4.25 21.20 8.43
C LEU A 128 -3.81 21.81 9.77
N VAL A 129 -4.74 22.00 10.69
CA VAL A 129 -4.49 22.59 12.02
C VAL A 129 -3.79 21.62 12.98
N ASP A 130 -3.91 20.31 12.76
CA ASP A 130 -3.33 19.28 13.61
C ASP A 130 -1.91 18.86 13.16
N ARG A 131 -1.47 19.27 11.97
CA ARG A 131 -0.19 18.81 11.38
C ARG A 131 1.02 18.97 12.29
N VAL A 132 1.12 20.12 12.99
CA VAL A 132 2.25 20.41 13.88
C VAL A 132 2.19 19.52 15.12
N ARG A 133 1.00 19.39 15.72
CA ARG A 133 0.79 18.52 16.89
C ARG A 133 1.09 17.05 16.58
N VAL A 134 0.74 16.59 15.38
CA VAL A 134 1.03 15.21 14.95
C VAL A 134 2.52 15.04 14.70
N ALA A 135 3.19 16.00 14.07
CA ALA A 135 4.63 15.97 13.87
C ALA A 135 5.39 15.89 15.20
N GLU A 136 5.06 16.75 16.16
CA GLU A 136 5.63 16.74 17.52
C GLU A 136 5.42 15.38 18.21
N ALA A 137 4.20 14.82 18.12
CA ALA A 137 3.90 13.51 18.70
C ALA A 137 4.69 12.36 18.04
N LEU A 138 4.97 12.44 16.74
CA LEU A 138 5.84 11.47 16.05
C LEU A 138 7.30 11.62 16.47
N GLU A 139 7.80 12.86 16.57
CA GLU A 139 9.15 13.16 17.05
C GLU A 139 9.36 12.68 18.50
N ASP A 140 8.37 12.85 19.37
CA ASP A 140 8.38 12.34 20.75
C ASP A 140 8.47 10.81 20.83
N LEU A 141 7.94 10.10 19.82
CA LEU A 141 8.07 8.64 19.67
C LEU A 141 9.41 8.22 19.04
N GLY A 142 10.29 9.18 18.73
CA GLY A 142 11.61 8.93 18.16
C GLY A 142 11.64 8.82 16.64
N PHE A 143 10.57 9.22 15.94
CA PHE A 143 10.64 9.37 14.50
C PHE A 143 11.49 10.58 14.14
N LEU A 144 12.32 10.43 13.11
CA LEU A 144 13.07 11.52 12.54
C LEU A 144 12.29 12.09 11.36
N HIS A 145 12.04 13.39 11.39
CA HIS A 145 11.50 14.11 10.26
C HIS A 145 12.56 14.18 9.14
N GLU A 146 12.25 13.63 7.97
CA GLU A 146 13.14 13.71 6.82
C GLU A 146 13.18 15.16 6.32
N ALA A 147 14.38 15.73 6.20
CA ALA A 147 14.56 17.11 5.78
C ALA A 147 14.16 17.31 4.31
N GLY A 148 12.85 17.49 4.06
CA GLY A 148 12.32 18.00 2.81
C GLY A 148 12.54 19.52 2.68
N VAL A 149 12.37 20.04 1.46
CA VAL A 149 12.42 21.50 1.21
C VAL A 149 11.35 22.18 2.06
N SER A 150 11.78 22.86 3.13
CA SER A 150 10.89 23.45 4.12
C SER A 150 10.21 24.71 3.57
N GLY A 151 8.88 24.67 3.54
CA GLY A 151 8.00 25.79 3.24
C GLY A 151 6.56 25.30 3.17
N ASP A 152 5.67 25.91 3.95
CA ASP A 152 4.22 25.60 4.00
C ASP A 152 3.52 25.67 2.61
N PHE A 153 4.21 26.19 1.59
CA PHE A 153 3.74 26.35 0.22
C PHE A 153 4.36 25.37 -0.79
N ILE A 154 5.27 24.48 -0.38
CA ILE A 154 6.04 23.60 -1.30
C ILE A 154 5.64 22.13 -1.19
N SER A 155 5.29 21.64 0.00
CA SER A 155 4.82 20.26 0.21
C SER A 155 3.49 20.24 0.96
N TYR A 156 2.65 19.25 0.68
CA TYR A 156 1.42 18.95 1.40
C TYR A 156 1.50 17.68 2.26
N GLN A 157 2.71 17.15 2.37
CA GLN A 157 3.06 16.02 3.22
C GLN A 157 4.45 16.19 3.87
N ALA A 158 4.72 15.41 4.90
CA ALA A 158 6.01 15.24 5.55
C ALA A 158 6.27 13.76 5.84
N SER A 159 7.50 13.30 5.65
CA SER A 159 7.89 11.90 5.86
C SER A 159 8.67 11.77 7.16
N PHE A 160 8.29 10.78 7.96
CA PHE A 160 8.84 10.50 9.28
C PHE A 160 9.35 9.06 9.31
N THR A 161 10.63 8.88 9.62
CA THR A 161 11.25 7.54 9.63
C THR A 161 11.82 7.22 11.00
N LEU A 162 11.47 6.04 11.51
CA LEU A 162 12.07 5.44 12.70
C LEU A 162 12.93 4.25 12.27
N THR A 163 14.22 4.30 12.59
CA THR A 163 15.17 3.23 12.28
C THR A 163 15.48 2.42 13.54
N GLU A 164 15.19 1.13 13.49
CA GLU A 164 15.51 0.19 14.57
C GLU A 164 17.01 -0.11 14.62
N ALA A 165 17.51 -0.54 15.78
CA ALA A 165 18.90 -1.00 15.92
C ALA A 165 19.25 -2.19 15.00
N SER A 166 18.23 -2.93 14.54
CA SER A 166 18.37 -4.02 13.56
C SER A 166 18.69 -3.53 12.13
N GLY A 167 18.58 -2.23 11.88
CA GLY A 167 18.65 -1.63 10.54
C GLY A 167 17.31 -1.64 9.78
N SER A 168 16.25 -2.26 10.32
CA SER A 168 14.90 -2.12 9.77
C SER A 168 14.38 -0.70 9.99
N SER A 169 13.63 -0.15 9.04
CA SER A 169 12.98 1.15 9.19
C SER A 169 11.46 1.04 9.10
N HIS A 170 10.80 2.03 9.70
CA HIS A 170 9.37 2.25 9.63
C HIS A 170 9.12 3.70 9.24
N SER A 171 8.48 3.90 8.09
CA SER A 171 8.20 5.23 7.56
C SER A 171 6.72 5.54 7.61
N LEU A 172 6.39 6.77 8.01
CA LEU A 172 5.05 7.33 8.02
C LEU A 172 5.05 8.60 7.14
N ASP A 173 4.11 8.64 6.19
CA ASP A 173 3.86 9.83 5.40
C ASP A 173 2.65 10.55 6.00
N LEU A 174 2.90 11.72 6.59
CA LEU A 174 1.89 12.59 7.18
C LEU A 174 1.41 13.61 6.14
N HIS A 175 0.14 13.53 5.75
CA HIS A 175 -0.51 14.39 4.77
C HIS A 175 -1.47 15.37 5.43
N TRP A 176 -1.50 16.60 4.94
CA TRP A 176 -2.59 17.57 5.21
C TRP A 176 -3.32 17.99 3.94
N ARG A 177 -2.83 17.57 2.77
CA ARG A 177 -3.63 17.41 1.56
C ARG A 177 -3.29 16.08 0.90
N ILE A 178 -4.22 15.55 0.12
CA ILE A 178 -4.14 14.18 -0.40
C ILE A 178 -3.00 13.92 -1.39
N ASN A 179 -2.43 14.97 -1.97
CA ASN A 179 -1.39 14.87 -2.99
C ASN A 179 -0.58 16.17 -3.06
N ASN A 180 0.72 16.07 -3.39
CA ASN A 180 1.60 17.23 -3.59
C ASN A 180 1.34 18.01 -4.89
N SER A 181 0.68 17.42 -5.88
CA SER A 181 0.24 18.15 -7.08
C SER A 181 -0.84 19.15 -6.72
N GLN A 182 -0.64 20.43 -7.06
CA GLN A 182 -1.62 21.49 -6.81
C GLN A 182 -3.00 21.18 -7.42
N LEU A 183 -3.02 20.51 -8.57
CA LEU A 183 -4.25 20.09 -9.24
C LEU A 183 -5.02 19.05 -8.42
N LEU A 184 -4.30 18.08 -7.84
CA LEU A 184 -4.90 16.93 -7.15
C LEU A 184 -5.11 17.18 -5.64
N ALA A 185 -4.35 18.11 -5.05
CA ALA A 185 -4.32 18.35 -3.60
C ALA A 185 -5.70 18.69 -3.00
N ARG A 186 -6.62 19.24 -3.79
CA ARG A 186 -7.95 19.67 -3.33
C ARG A 186 -9.04 18.63 -3.60
N LEU A 187 -8.71 17.50 -4.21
CA LEU A 187 -9.70 16.51 -4.58
C LEU A 187 -10.28 15.78 -3.38
N PHE A 188 -9.53 15.63 -2.29
CA PHE A 188 -10.01 15.01 -1.06
C PHE A 188 -9.51 15.81 0.15
N SER A 189 -10.43 16.27 0.98
CA SER A 189 -10.09 16.87 2.28
C SER A 189 -10.05 15.80 3.38
N TYR A 190 -9.35 16.11 4.47
CA TYR A 190 -9.38 15.28 5.67
C TYR A 190 -10.82 15.12 6.19
N GLU A 191 -11.59 16.21 6.22
CA GLU A 191 -12.97 16.22 6.73
C GLU A 191 -13.89 15.34 5.86
N GLU A 192 -13.77 15.42 4.54
CA GLU A 192 -14.51 14.55 3.61
C GLU A 192 -14.19 13.07 3.86
N LEU A 193 -12.90 12.72 3.93
CA LEU A 193 -12.46 11.35 4.16
C LEU A 193 -12.87 10.85 5.55
N ARG A 194 -12.72 11.69 6.57
CA ARG A 194 -13.06 11.36 7.96
C ARG A 194 -14.54 11.11 8.15
N ALA A 195 -15.41 11.86 7.46
CA ALA A 195 -16.86 11.70 7.52
C ALA A 195 -17.33 10.32 7.01
N ARG A 196 -16.60 9.71 6.07
CA ARG A 196 -16.89 8.38 5.51
C ARG A 196 -15.93 7.29 5.98
N ALA A 197 -15.02 7.60 6.89
CA ALA A 197 -13.97 6.67 7.29
C ALA A 197 -14.55 5.44 8.01
N GLN A 198 -13.94 4.28 7.74
CA GLN A 198 -14.31 3.01 8.35
C GLN A 198 -13.27 2.58 9.38
N ALA A 199 -13.71 1.97 10.49
CA ALA A 199 -12.80 1.48 11.51
C ALA A 199 -11.94 0.31 11.00
N LEU A 200 -10.70 0.22 11.46
CA LEU A 200 -9.78 -0.91 11.22
C LEU A 200 -9.45 -1.62 12.54
N PRO A 201 -10.38 -2.40 13.12
CA PRO A 201 -10.22 -2.97 14.45
C PRO A 201 -9.03 -3.92 14.58
N GLU A 202 -8.66 -4.62 13.50
CA GLU A 202 -7.49 -5.52 13.47
C GLU A 202 -6.16 -4.77 13.59
N LEU A 203 -6.12 -3.47 13.26
CA LEU A 203 -4.94 -2.64 13.48
C LEU A 203 -4.96 -2.02 14.88
N SER A 204 -6.00 -1.27 15.22
CA SER A 204 -6.13 -0.55 16.49
C SER A 204 -7.58 -0.07 16.68
N PRO A 205 -8.09 0.04 17.92
CA PRO A 205 -9.38 0.67 18.18
C PRO A 205 -9.45 2.15 17.75
N HIS A 206 -8.28 2.78 17.53
CA HIS A 206 -8.17 4.17 17.05
C HIS A 206 -7.86 4.27 15.55
N ALA A 207 -7.81 3.14 14.84
CA ALA A 207 -7.52 3.14 13.41
C ALA A 207 -8.78 3.36 12.57
N PHE A 208 -8.72 4.34 11.67
CA PHE A 208 -9.75 4.60 10.66
C PHE A 208 -9.12 4.63 9.28
N ALA A 209 -9.75 4.02 8.29
CA ALA A 209 -9.35 4.04 6.90
C ALA A 209 -10.32 4.84 6.04
N ALA A 210 -9.82 5.39 4.92
CA ALA A 210 -10.69 5.89 3.86
C ALA A 210 -11.72 4.82 3.45
N SER A 211 -12.94 5.25 3.13
CA SER A 211 -14.01 4.35 2.69
C SER A 211 -13.59 3.53 1.46
N PRO A 212 -14.20 2.35 1.18
CA PRO A 212 -13.89 1.58 -0.03
C PRO A 212 -14.02 2.39 -1.33
N VAL A 213 -15.04 3.26 -1.41
CA VAL A 213 -15.26 4.15 -2.55
C VAL A 213 -14.12 5.16 -2.70
N ASP A 214 -13.76 5.85 -1.62
CA ASP A 214 -12.64 6.80 -1.62
C ASP A 214 -11.31 6.09 -1.91
N ALA A 215 -11.08 4.94 -1.29
CA ALA A 215 -9.88 4.13 -1.47
C ALA A 215 -9.68 3.70 -2.93
N LEU A 216 -10.77 3.36 -3.66
CA LEU A 216 -10.68 3.03 -5.08
C LEU A 216 -10.33 4.24 -5.95
N LEU A 217 -10.91 5.42 -5.66
CA LEU A 217 -10.53 6.66 -6.35
C LEU A 217 -9.06 7.00 -6.10
N LEU A 218 -8.61 6.90 -4.84
CA LEU A 218 -7.23 7.15 -4.44
C LEU A 218 -6.26 6.15 -5.10
N ALA A 219 -6.61 4.87 -5.18
CA ALA A 219 -5.81 3.85 -5.86
C ALA A 219 -5.68 4.12 -7.37
N CYS A 220 -6.78 4.51 -8.03
CA CYS A 220 -6.78 4.91 -9.44
C CYS A 220 -5.93 6.17 -9.67
N MET A 221 -6.08 7.19 -8.81
CA MET A 221 -5.28 8.42 -8.87
C MET A 221 -3.79 8.15 -8.66
N HIS A 222 -3.44 7.30 -7.68
CA HIS A 222 -2.07 6.88 -7.40
C HIS A 222 -1.43 6.19 -8.61
N ARG A 223 -2.14 5.24 -9.22
CA ARG A 223 -1.71 4.57 -10.45
C ARG A 223 -1.50 5.56 -11.59
N ALA A 224 -2.41 6.53 -11.78
CA ALA A 224 -2.27 7.54 -12.82
C ALA A 224 -1.07 8.46 -12.57
N GLY A 225 -0.85 8.90 -11.32
CA GLY A 225 0.27 9.74 -10.92
C GLY A 225 1.63 9.09 -11.19
N HIS A 226 1.81 7.81 -10.85
CA HIS A 226 3.08 7.12 -11.04
C HIS A 226 3.45 6.78 -12.49
N LYS A 227 2.55 7.02 -13.45
CA LYS A 227 2.91 7.02 -14.87
C LYS A 227 3.78 8.22 -15.25
N GLN A 228 3.70 9.31 -14.49
CA GLN A 228 4.38 10.57 -14.76
C GLN A 228 5.43 10.91 -13.70
N SER A 229 5.19 10.54 -12.44
CA SER A 229 6.10 10.76 -11.32
C SER A 229 6.79 9.46 -10.89
N PRO A 230 8.10 9.50 -10.60
CA PRO A 230 8.80 8.29 -10.18
C PRO A 230 8.35 7.84 -8.79
N TYR A 231 8.50 6.56 -8.53
CA TYR A 231 8.64 6.02 -7.18
C TYR A 231 10.01 5.34 -7.06
N TYR A 232 10.50 5.19 -5.83
CA TYR A 232 11.84 4.65 -5.58
C TYR A 232 11.75 3.24 -5.01
N MET A 233 12.64 2.38 -5.48
CA MET A 233 12.85 1.03 -4.95
C MET A 233 14.36 0.81 -4.88
N ASP A 234 14.89 0.53 -3.69
CA ASP A 234 16.33 0.37 -3.45
C ASP A 234 17.18 1.52 -4.02
N GLY A 235 16.66 2.75 -3.91
CA GLY A 235 17.31 3.97 -4.42
C GLY A 235 17.17 4.20 -5.94
N VAL A 236 16.51 3.29 -6.66
CA VAL A 236 16.29 3.38 -8.11
C VAL A 236 14.93 3.97 -8.42
N ALA A 237 14.88 5.00 -9.28
CA ALA A 237 13.65 5.61 -9.74
C ALA A 237 12.96 4.76 -10.81
N HIS A 238 11.67 4.49 -10.62
CA HIS A 238 10.83 3.76 -11.56
C HIS A 238 9.63 4.61 -11.98
N TYR A 239 9.32 4.59 -13.28
CA TYR A 239 8.21 5.31 -13.89
C TYR A 239 7.19 4.29 -14.42
N SER A 240 6.27 3.88 -13.57
CA SER A 240 5.22 2.93 -13.90
C SER A 240 4.07 3.03 -12.90
N GLY A 241 2.83 2.96 -13.37
CA GLY A 241 1.66 2.80 -12.50
C GLY A 241 1.25 1.34 -12.28
N ASP A 242 2.00 0.39 -12.85
CA ASP A 242 1.51 -0.96 -13.13
C ASP A 242 2.21 -2.04 -12.28
N ARG A 243 2.70 -1.69 -11.08
CA ARG A 243 3.10 -2.73 -10.12
C ARG A 243 1.88 -3.61 -9.81
N LEU A 244 2.04 -4.93 -9.89
CA LEU A 244 0.91 -5.84 -9.70
C LEU A 244 0.30 -5.74 -8.31
N ILE A 245 1.04 -5.40 -7.26
CA ILE A 245 0.44 -5.18 -5.93
C ILE A 245 -0.59 -4.03 -5.93
N TRP A 246 -0.36 -2.96 -6.69
CA TRP A 246 -1.31 -1.85 -6.81
C TRP A 246 -2.51 -2.19 -7.69
N ILE A 247 -2.28 -2.96 -8.76
CA ILE A 247 -3.39 -3.47 -9.59
C ILE A 247 -4.23 -4.46 -8.79
N TYR A 248 -3.60 -5.27 -7.94
CA TYR A 248 -4.26 -6.22 -7.06
C TYR A 248 -5.08 -5.50 -5.98
N ASP A 249 -4.57 -4.39 -5.40
CA ASP A 249 -5.35 -3.49 -4.54
C ASP A 249 -6.66 -3.04 -5.25
N ILE A 250 -6.56 -2.57 -6.50
CA ILE A 250 -7.73 -2.17 -7.31
C ILE A 250 -8.67 -3.34 -7.57
N HIS A 251 -8.14 -4.53 -7.87
CA HIS A 251 -8.94 -5.75 -8.08
C HIS A 251 -9.74 -6.11 -6.82
N LEU A 252 -9.11 -6.10 -5.64
CA LEU A 252 -9.77 -6.41 -4.39
C LEU A 252 -10.83 -5.37 -4.00
N LEU A 253 -10.53 -4.08 -4.19
CA LEU A 253 -11.52 -3.01 -4.00
C LEU A 253 -12.72 -3.20 -4.92
N ALA A 254 -12.48 -3.34 -6.22
CA ALA A 254 -13.54 -3.52 -7.22
C ALA A 254 -14.46 -4.70 -6.93
N ARG A 255 -13.93 -5.80 -6.37
CA ARG A 255 -14.71 -6.97 -5.94
C ARG A 255 -15.47 -6.77 -4.64
N LYS A 256 -15.01 -5.86 -3.77
CA LYS A 256 -15.62 -5.58 -2.47
C LYS A 256 -16.78 -4.61 -2.57
N LEU A 257 -16.73 -3.65 -3.50
CA LEU A 257 -17.78 -2.65 -3.69
C LEU A 257 -19.13 -3.30 -4.03
N THR A 258 -20.15 -2.88 -3.31
CA THR A 258 -21.56 -3.15 -3.63
C THR A 258 -22.02 -2.36 -4.86
N GLN A 259 -23.20 -2.67 -5.39
CA GLN A 259 -23.76 -1.95 -6.53
C GLN A 259 -23.98 -0.46 -6.22
N ASP A 260 -24.44 -0.12 -5.02
CA ASP A 260 -24.65 1.27 -4.61
C ASP A 260 -23.32 2.03 -4.44
N GLU A 261 -22.31 1.39 -3.86
CA GLU A 261 -20.95 1.96 -3.76
C GLU A 261 -20.32 2.15 -5.15
N TRP A 262 -20.62 1.28 -6.13
CA TRP A 262 -20.22 1.49 -7.52
C TRP A 262 -20.89 2.72 -8.14
N HIS A 263 -22.18 2.95 -7.89
CA HIS A 263 -22.86 4.16 -8.33
C HIS A 263 -22.26 5.41 -7.68
N GLU A 264 -21.98 5.36 -6.36
CA GLU A 264 -21.32 6.44 -5.64
C GLU A 264 -19.92 6.72 -6.21
N PHE A 265 -19.12 5.67 -6.44
CA PHE A 265 -17.80 5.77 -7.06
C PHE A 265 -17.85 6.49 -8.40
N MET A 266 -18.78 6.11 -9.28
CA MET A 266 -18.93 6.74 -10.60
C MET A 266 -19.40 8.19 -10.49
N GLY A 267 -20.30 8.49 -9.54
CA GLY A 267 -20.76 9.83 -9.24
C GLY A 267 -19.62 10.74 -8.76
N LEU A 268 -18.87 10.29 -7.75
CA LEU A 268 -17.72 11.01 -7.21
C LEU A 268 -16.59 11.17 -8.22
N ALA A 269 -16.30 10.13 -9.02
CA ALA A 269 -15.31 10.22 -10.10
C ALA A 269 -15.69 11.31 -11.12
N THR A 270 -16.99 11.43 -11.44
CA THR A 270 -17.48 12.48 -12.35
C THR A 270 -17.39 13.85 -11.69
N GLN A 271 -17.87 13.98 -10.45
CA GLN A 271 -17.88 15.25 -9.71
C GLN A 271 -16.48 15.81 -9.47
N LYS A 272 -15.50 14.93 -9.21
CA LYS A 272 -14.10 15.29 -8.95
C LYS A 272 -13.23 15.27 -10.22
N GLU A 273 -13.84 15.16 -11.40
CA GLU A 273 -13.16 15.19 -12.71
C GLU A 273 -12.05 14.12 -12.86
N LEU A 274 -12.23 12.96 -12.22
CA LEU A 274 -11.30 11.82 -12.24
C LEU A 274 -11.62 10.79 -13.32
N ARG A 275 -12.38 11.17 -14.35
CA ARG A 275 -12.71 10.32 -15.49
C ARG A 275 -11.81 10.65 -16.68
N ALA A 276 -11.28 9.62 -17.34
CA ALA A 276 -10.68 9.81 -18.65
C ALA A 276 -11.77 10.28 -19.63
N VAL A 277 -11.48 11.35 -20.36
CA VAL A 277 -12.31 11.88 -21.45
C VAL A 277 -12.15 11.02 -22.70
#